data_AF-A0A3P5YPK5-F1
#
_entry.id   AF-A0A3P5YPK5-F1
#
_cell.length_a   1.000
_cell.length_b   1.000
_cell.length_c   1.000
_cell.angle_alpha   90.00
_cell.angle_beta   90.00
_cell.angle_gamma   90.00
#
_symmetry.space_group_name_H-M   'P 1'
#
loop_
_entity.id
_entity.type
_entity.pdbx_description
1 polymer ?
#
loop_
_entity_poly.entity_id
_entity_poly.type
_entity_poly.pdbx_seq_one_letter_code
_entity_poly.pdbx_strand_id
1 'polypeptide(L)'
;MWELSERFPNLDGQLRIPESCHRKSFGSYHTDNWSSSDCTGGMNNLTNENIKPFTARRYRTTFSSVATTRNSDHCHKLWKLNWSEFVVVAAGENGERYTPVVKELYSFTGQIVHSSQYKCGHDFKGKNAPLAGGGNLDELFY
;
A
#
# COMPACT_ATOMS: atom_id res chain seq x y z
N MET A 1 -9.93 -6.88 -19.61
CA MET A 1 -9.15 -7.40 -18.47
C MET A 1 -8.37 -8.60 -18.98
N TRP A 2 -7.16 -8.36 -19.50
CA TRP A 2 -6.35 -9.34 -20.25
C TRP A 2 -4.83 -9.14 -20.03
N GLU A 3 -4.39 -8.58 -18.89
CA GLU A 3 -2.97 -8.13 -18.75
C GLU A 3 -2.17 -8.81 -17.63
N LEU A 4 -2.76 -9.67 -16.80
CA LEU A 4 -2.02 -10.27 -15.67
C LEU A 4 -1.27 -11.57 -16.04
N SER A 5 -1.75 -12.36 -17.01
CA SER A 5 -1.07 -13.58 -17.44
C SER A 5 0.22 -13.29 -18.22
N GLU A 6 0.24 -12.22 -19.02
CA GLU A 6 1.43 -11.84 -19.82
C GLU A 6 2.58 -11.28 -18.97
N ARG A 7 2.28 -10.79 -17.76
CA ARG A 7 3.27 -10.15 -16.88
C ARG A 7 4.08 -11.14 -16.04
N PHE A 8 3.57 -12.37 -15.89
CA PHE A 8 4.22 -13.44 -15.13
C PHE A 8 4.08 -14.80 -15.83
N PRO A 9 4.67 -14.98 -17.02
CA PRO A 9 4.47 -16.18 -17.86
C PRO A 9 5.01 -17.48 -17.22
N ASN A 10 5.82 -17.38 -16.17
CA ASN A 10 6.39 -18.55 -15.48
C ASN A 10 5.52 -19.05 -14.30
N LEU A 11 4.36 -18.44 -14.03
CA LEU A 11 3.44 -18.85 -12.95
C LEU A 11 2.42 -19.92 -13.38
N ASP A 12 2.39 -20.28 -14.67
CA ASP A 12 1.36 -21.14 -15.29
C ASP A 12 1.28 -22.58 -14.74
N GLY A 13 2.24 -23.01 -13.92
CA GLY A 13 2.31 -24.38 -13.42
C GLY A 13 1.62 -24.67 -12.08
N GLN A 14 1.36 -23.67 -11.23
CA GLN A 14 0.97 -23.94 -9.83
C GLN A 14 -0.16 -23.07 -9.24
N LEU A 15 -0.53 -21.96 -9.86
CA LEU A 15 -1.49 -21.02 -9.26
C LEU A 15 -2.63 -20.67 -10.22
N ARG A 16 -3.74 -21.40 -10.16
CA ARG A 16 -4.99 -20.95 -10.81
C ARG A 16 -5.54 -19.75 -10.03
N ILE A 17 -5.20 -18.54 -10.46
CA ILE A 17 -5.84 -17.32 -9.98
C ILE A 17 -7.20 -17.20 -10.70
N PRO A 18 -8.34 -17.15 -9.98
CA PRO A 18 -9.65 -16.98 -10.60
C PRO A 18 -9.76 -15.62 -11.31
N GLU A 19 -10.59 -15.53 -12.36
CA GLU A 19 -10.81 -14.30 -13.16
C GLU A 19 -11.17 -13.08 -12.30
N SER A 20 -11.83 -13.31 -11.16
CA SER A 20 -11.94 -12.36 -10.06
C SER A 20 -11.58 -13.03 -8.75
N CYS A 21 -10.83 -12.34 -7.90
CA CYS A 21 -10.30 -12.89 -6.66
C CYS A 21 -10.60 -11.97 -5.48
N HIS A 22 -11.10 -12.54 -4.38
CA HIS A 22 -11.26 -11.82 -3.13
C HIS A 22 -9.89 -11.38 -2.58
N ARG A 23 -9.81 -10.21 -1.94
CA ARG A 23 -8.55 -9.62 -1.42
C ARG A 23 -7.74 -10.58 -0.54
N LYS A 24 -8.41 -11.36 0.32
CA LYS A 24 -7.72 -12.35 1.19
C LYS A 24 -7.04 -13.44 0.36
N SER A 25 -7.74 -13.98 -0.62
CA SER A 25 -7.22 -15.02 -1.51
C SER A 25 -6.06 -14.49 -2.36
N PHE A 26 -6.15 -13.24 -2.84
CA PHE A 26 -5.04 -12.58 -3.54
C PHE A 26 -3.81 -12.39 -2.64
N GLY A 27 -4.02 -12.02 -1.37
CA GLY A 27 -2.96 -11.93 -0.37
C GLY A 27 -2.24 -13.27 -0.16
N SER A 28 -3.00 -14.37 -0.05
CA SER A 28 -2.44 -15.72 0.06
C SER A 28 -1.64 -16.13 -1.18
N TYR A 29 -2.16 -15.90 -2.38
CA TYR A 29 -1.43 -16.15 -3.63
C TYR A 29 -0.11 -15.38 -3.70
N HIS A 30 -0.10 -14.13 -3.26
CA HIS A 30 1.10 -13.32 -3.21
C HIS A 30 2.12 -13.87 -2.19
N THR A 31 1.68 -14.32 -1.01
CA THR A 31 2.59 -14.91 -0.01
C THR A 31 3.16 -16.24 -0.47
N ASP A 32 2.35 -17.08 -1.12
CA ASP A 32 2.81 -18.37 -1.65
C ASP A 32 3.87 -18.16 -2.74
N ASN A 33 3.64 -17.20 -3.64
CA ASN A 33 4.62 -16.80 -4.64
C ASN A 33 5.92 -16.31 -3.98
N TRP A 34 5.82 -15.44 -2.97
CA TRP A 34 6.99 -14.94 -2.24
C TRP A 34 7.79 -16.09 -1.62
N SER A 35 7.11 -17.03 -0.95
CA SER A 35 7.75 -18.20 -0.32
C SER A 35 8.33 -19.20 -1.32
N SER A 36 7.74 -19.31 -2.52
CA SER A 36 8.23 -20.19 -3.59
C SER A 36 9.43 -19.61 -4.35
N SER A 37 9.62 -18.30 -4.27
CA SER A 37 10.78 -17.60 -4.82
C SER A 37 11.91 -17.48 -3.78
N ASP A 38 13.16 -17.37 -4.23
CA ASP A 38 14.30 -17.01 -3.36
C ASP A 38 14.26 -15.52 -2.91
N CYS A 39 13.07 -14.91 -2.85
CA CYS A 39 12.88 -13.53 -2.43
C CYS A 39 13.01 -13.41 -0.90
N THR A 40 14.16 -12.94 -0.44
CA THR A 40 14.33 -12.47 0.95
C THR A 40 14.22 -10.94 0.99
N GLY A 41 13.19 -10.41 1.65
CA GLY A 41 12.95 -8.97 1.77
C GLY A 41 13.01 -8.51 3.23
N GLY A 42 13.76 -7.43 3.49
CA GLY A 42 13.76 -6.78 4.79
C GLY A 42 12.62 -5.76 4.90
N MET A 43 11.76 -5.89 5.91
CA MET A 43 10.73 -4.89 6.21
C MET A 43 11.40 -3.65 6.82
N ASN A 44 11.62 -2.61 6.01
CA ASN A 44 12.22 -1.35 6.44
C ASN A 44 11.34 -0.18 5.99
N ASN A 45 11.27 0.88 6.80
CA ASN A 45 10.55 2.10 6.42
C ASN A 45 11.44 2.97 5.51
N LEU A 46 11.12 2.98 4.21
CA LEU A 46 11.76 3.80 3.19
C LEU A 46 10.77 4.85 2.70
N THR A 47 11.16 6.12 2.75
CA THR A 47 10.44 7.26 2.17
C THR A 47 11.23 7.83 0.99
N ASN A 48 10.58 8.54 0.07
CA ASN A 48 11.26 9.08 -1.12
C ASN A 48 12.41 10.05 -0.78
N GLU A 49 12.29 10.80 0.32
CA GLU A 49 13.35 11.69 0.83
C GLU A 49 14.65 10.95 1.20
N ASN A 50 14.56 9.64 1.43
CA ASN A 50 15.68 8.79 1.75
C ASN A 50 16.50 8.37 0.53
N ILE A 51 15.99 8.55 -0.68
CA ILE A 51 16.67 8.19 -1.92
C ILE A 51 17.20 9.48 -2.55
N LYS A 52 18.51 9.67 -2.55
CA LYS A 52 19.14 10.86 -3.13
C LYS A 52 20.20 10.47 -4.15
N PRO A 53 20.26 11.15 -5.32
CA PRO A 53 21.42 11.02 -6.18
C PRO A 53 22.62 11.57 -5.41
N PHE A 54 23.67 10.77 -5.29
CA PHE A 54 24.90 11.20 -4.61
C PHE A 54 25.97 11.60 -5.59
N THR A 55 26.07 10.84 -6.69
CA THR A 55 26.81 11.20 -7.89
C THR A 55 25.95 10.84 -9.10
N ALA A 56 26.29 11.32 -10.30
CA ALA A 56 25.51 11.07 -11.52
C ALA A 56 25.27 9.57 -11.85
N ARG A 57 25.93 8.63 -11.14
CA ARG A 57 25.84 7.18 -11.36
C ARG A 57 25.50 6.36 -10.11
N ARG A 58 25.27 6.97 -8.94
CA ARG A 58 24.97 6.22 -7.69
C ARG A 58 23.90 6.90 -6.85
N TYR A 59 23.01 6.07 -6.34
CA TYR A 59 21.98 6.45 -5.38
C TYR A 59 22.43 6.14 -3.96
N ARG A 60 22.16 7.07 -3.06
CA ARG A 60 22.23 6.89 -1.62
C ARG A 60 20.83 6.59 -1.13
N THR A 61 20.68 5.49 -0.38
CA THR A 61 19.41 5.14 0.29
C THR A 61 19.62 5.07 1.80
N THR A 62 18.81 5.81 2.56
CA THR A 62 18.78 5.75 4.04
C THR A 62 17.52 5.04 4.53
N PHE A 63 17.61 4.20 5.55
CA PHE A 63 16.44 3.59 6.16
C PHE A 63 16.55 3.60 7.66
N SER A 64 15.40 3.75 8.31
CA SER A 64 15.27 3.56 9.74
C SER A 64 14.76 2.17 10.03
N SER A 65 15.45 1.48 10.94
CA SER A 65 14.96 0.26 11.57
C SER A 65 14.79 0.51 13.06
N VAL A 66 13.67 0.08 13.61
CA VAL A 66 13.45 0.08 15.06
C VAL A 66 13.84 -1.31 15.56
N ALA A 67 14.91 -1.39 16.34
CA ALA A 67 15.25 -2.60 17.06
C ALA A 67 14.52 -2.58 18.40
N THR A 68 13.56 -3.49 18.60
CA THR A 68 12.97 -3.74 19.91
C THR A 68 13.71 -4.89 20.57
N THR A 69 14.45 -4.62 21.65
CA THR A 69 14.93 -5.67 22.54
C THR A 69 13.82 -6.04 23.52
N ARG A 70 13.72 -7.34 23.85
CA ARG A 70 12.61 -7.95 24.61
C ARG A 70 12.39 -7.39 26.03
N ASN A 71 13.24 -6.47 26.51
CA ASN A 71 13.25 -6.03 27.90
C ASN A 71 13.78 -4.60 28.11
N SER A 72 13.61 -3.69 27.14
CA SER A 72 13.91 -2.27 27.37
C SER A 72 12.80 -1.37 26.85
N ASP A 73 12.32 -0.47 27.71
CA ASP A 73 11.36 0.58 27.37
C ASP A 73 11.94 1.65 26.43
N HIS A 74 13.25 1.56 26.13
CA HIS A 74 13.95 2.45 25.22
C HIS A 74 14.05 1.82 23.82
N CYS A 75 13.31 2.39 22.87
CA CYS A 75 13.50 2.09 21.46
C CYS A 75 14.70 2.86 20.91
N HIS A 76 15.68 2.15 20.35
CA HIS A 76 16.76 2.80 19.60
C HIS A 76 16.40 2.83 18.12
N LYS A 77 16.30 4.04 17.55
CA LYS A 77 16.23 4.21 16.09
C LYS A 77 17.64 4.04 15.52
N LEU A 78 17.81 3.02 14.70
CA LEU A 78 19.04 2.81 13.93
C LEU A 78 18.82 3.30 12.50
N TRP A 79 19.78 4.07 12.01
CA TRP A 79 19.84 4.47 10.61
C TRP A 79 20.86 3.62 9.88
N LYS A 80 20.45 2.99 8.78
CA LYS A 80 21.36 2.29 7.88
C LYS A 80 21.40 3.00 6.54
N LEU A 81 22.61 3.13 6.00
CA LEU A 81 22.89 3.82 4.76
C LEU A 81 23.46 2.82 3.77
N ASN A 82 22.83 2.74 2.60
CA ASN A 82 23.22 1.87 1.50
C ASN A 82 23.51 2.67 0.23
N TRP A 83 24.36 2.08 -0.60
CA TRP A 83 24.76 2.61 -1.90
C TRP A 83 24.37 1.62 -2.99
N SER A 84 23.72 2.12 -4.04
CA SER A 84 23.37 1.29 -5.21
C SER A 84 23.55 2.06 -6.51
N GLU A 85 23.73 1.32 -7.61
CA GLU A 85 23.79 1.90 -8.95
C GLU A 85 22.39 2.24 -9.48
N PHE A 86 21.38 1.45 -9.08
CA PHE A 86 20.00 1.61 -9.47
C PHE A 86 19.06 1.51 -8.26
N VAL A 87 17.89 2.14 -8.36
CA VAL A 87 16.80 2.04 -7.38
C VAL A 87 15.50 1.83 -8.14
N VAL A 88 14.72 0.83 -7.72
CA VAL A 88 13.37 0.59 -8.23
C VAL A 88 12.38 1.06 -7.16
N VAL A 89 11.47 1.95 -7.53
CA VAL A 89 10.43 2.46 -6.62
C VAL A 89 9.11 1.80 -6.97
N ALA A 90 8.60 0.96 -6.07
CA ALA A 90 7.34 0.22 -6.22
C ALA A 90 6.36 0.56 -5.07
N ALA A 91 6.26 1.85 -4.71
CA ALA A 91 5.47 2.32 -3.56
C ALA A 91 3.94 2.25 -3.79
N GLY A 92 3.50 2.08 -5.04
CA GLY A 92 2.10 2.20 -5.43
C GLY A 92 1.61 3.65 -5.45
N GLU A 93 0.43 3.89 -6.02
CA GLU A 93 -0.16 5.23 -6.16
C GLU A 93 -1.22 5.55 -5.09
N ASN A 94 -1.88 4.52 -4.54
CA ASN A 94 -3.04 4.68 -3.65
C ASN A 94 -2.67 4.86 -2.16
N GLY A 95 -1.43 5.28 -1.87
CA GLY A 95 -0.92 5.44 -0.50
C GLY A 95 -1.38 6.73 0.18
N GLU A 96 -1.61 7.78 -0.60
CA GLU A 96 -2.05 9.09 -0.10
C GLU A 96 -3.55 9.28 -0.32
N ARG A 97 -4.20 9.93 0.66
CA ARG A 97 -5.63 10.24 0.58
C ARG A 97 -5.81 11.57 -0.13
N TYR A 98 -6.78 11.64 -1.04
CA TYR A 98 -7.18 12.87 -1.68
C TYR A 98 -8.66 13.14 -1.41
N THR A 99 -8.94 14.21 -0.68
CA THR A 99 -10.31 14.71 -0.47
C THR A 99 -10.38 16.12 -1.06
N PRO A 100 -11.15 16.36 -2.13
CA PRO A 100 -11.31 17.69 -2.69
C PRO A 100 -12.04 18.60 -1.70
N VAL A 101 -11.73 19.90 -1.74
CA VAL A 101 -12.46 20.91 -0.97
C VAL A 101 -13.79 21.20 -1.66
N VAL A 102 -14.89 20.92 -0.97
CA VAL A 102 -16.24 21.27 -1.42
C VAL A 102 -16.84 22.20 -0.38
N LYS A 103 -17.39 23.34 -0.80
CA LYS A 103 -17.83 24.40 0.14
C LYS A 103 -19.09 24.01 0.91
N GLU A 104 -19.93 23.24 0.26
CA GLU A 104 -21.22 22.75 0.75
C GLU A 104 -21.04 21.62 1.78
N LEU A 105 -19.85 21.03 1.83
CA LEU A 105 -19.44 20.01 2.79
C LEU A 105 -19.28 20.57 4.21
N TYR A 106 -18.97 21.87 4.35
CA TYR A 106 -18.78 22.51 5.65
C TYR A 106 -20.10 22.74 6.42
N SER A 107 -21.23 22.82 5.72
CA SER A 107 -22.56 22.95 6.32
C SER A 107 -23.27 21.61 6.50
N PHE A 108 -22.67 20.51 6.05
CA PHE A 108 -23.22 19.18 6.22
C PHE A 108 -23.06 18.72 7.68
N THR A 109 -24.16 18.28 8.29
CA THR A 109 -24.22 17.87 9.70
C THR A 109 -24.03 16.37 9.91
N GLY A 110 -24.02 15.59 8.83
CA GLY A 110 -23.79 14.14 8.86
C GLY A 110 -22.30 13.77 8.91
N GLN A 111 -22.03 12.46 8.86
CA GLN A 111 -20.67 11.93 9.02
C GLN A 111 -20.00 11.75 7.66
N ILE A 112 -18.93 12.49 7.41
CA ILE A 112 -18.14 12.36 6.17
C ILE A 112 -17.02 11.34 6.39
N VAL A 113 -16.95 10.33 5.53
CA VAL A 113 -15.93 9.26 5.57
C VAL A 113 -15.28 9.09 4.21
N HIS A 114 -13.96 9.26 4.13
CA HIS A 114 -13.17 8.96 2.93
C HIS A 114 -13.07 7.45 2.70
N SER A 115 -13.09 7.01 1.45
CA SER A 115 -13.05 5.60 1.02
C SER A 115 -11.98 4.77 1.73
N SER A 116 -10.79 5.34 1.94
CA SER A 116 -9.67 4.70 2.68
C SER A 116 -9.96 4.35 4.14
N GLN A 117 -11.01 4.93 4.73
CA GLN A 117 -11.44 4.68 6.11
C GLN A 117 -12.62 3.70 6.16
N TYR A 118 -13.31 3.48 5.03
CA TYR A 118 -14.37 2.50 4.93
C TYR A 118 -13.79 1.08 4.97
N LYS A 119 -14.26 0.28 5.94
CA LYS A 119 -13.86 -1.13 6.09
C LYS A 119 -14.96 -2.09 5.68
N CYS A 120 -16.19 -1.80 6.09
CA CYS A 120 -17.38 -2.61 5.82
C CYS A 120 -18.65 -1.80 6.08
N GLY A 121 -19.80 -2.30 5.62
CA GLY A 121 -21.09 -1.62 5.76
C GLY A 121 -21.75 -1.73 7.14
N HIS A 122 -21.12 -2.38 8.13
CA HIS A 122 -21.73 -2.60 9.45
C HIS A 122 -22.15 -1.28 10.13
N ASP A 123 -21.26 -0.28 10.11
CA ASP A 123 -21.47 1.01 10.79
C ASP A 123 -22.49 1.93 10.08
N PHE A 124 -22.90 1.56 8.87
CA PHE A 124 -23.85 2.30 8.03
C PHE A 124 -25.20 1.60 7.91
N LYS A 125 -25.39 0.47 8.59
CA LYS A 125 -26.66 -0.27 8.55
C LYS A 125 -27.81 0.60 9.05
N GLY A 126 -28.82 0.80 8.22
CA GLY A 126 -30.00 1.61 8.54
C GLY A 126 -29.78 3.12 8.47
N LYS A 127 -28.61 3.58 8.00
CA LYS A 127 -28.35 5.00 7.73
C LYS A 127 -28.56 5.31 6.24
N ASN A 128 -28.96 6.55 5.94
CA ASN A 128 -28.94 7.07 4.58
C ASN A 128 -27.51 7.50 4.27
N ALA A 129 -26.83 6.78 3.39
CA ALA A 129 -25.43 7.01 3.07
C ALA A 129 -25.24 7.24 1.56
N PRO A 130 -25.45 8.47 1.06
CA PRO A 130 -25.15 8.79 -0.33
C PRO A 130 -23.64 8.73 -0.57
N LEU A 131 -23.28 8.21 -1.74
CA LEU A 131 -21.91 8.09 -2.23
C LEU A 131 -21.62 9.27 -3.17
N ALA A 132 -20.45 9.89 -3.03
CA ALA A 132 -19.93 10.81 -4.04
C ALA A 132 -18.70 10.20 -4.71
N GLY A 133 -18.67 10.30 -6.04
CA GLY A 133 -17.69 9.64 -6.90
C GLY A 133 -18.33 8.52 -7.73
N GLY A 134 -17.72 8.18 -8.87
CA GLY A 134 -18.15 7.08 -9.75
C GLY A 134 -17.01 6.15 -10.13
N GLY A 135 -15.92 6.18 -9.37
CA GLY A 135 -14.77 5.30 -9.54
C GLY A 135 -15.00 3.97 -8.83
N ASN A 136 -14.17 2.97 -9.12
CA ASN A 136 -14.26 1.64 -8.49
C ASN A 136 -14.11 1.67 -6.94
N LEU A 137 -13.59 2.78 -6.41
CA LEU A 137 -13.55 3.09 -5.00
C LEU A 137 -14.27 4.44 -4.86
N ASP A 138 -15.55 4.43 -4.52
CA ASP A 138 -16.33 5.66 -4.35
C ASP A 138 -15.69 6.54 -3.27
N GLU A 139 -15.49 7.82 -3.58
CA GLU A 139 -14.50 8.69 -2.94
C GLU A 139 -14.92 9.15 -1.54
N LEU A 140 -16.23 9.34 -1.30
CA LEU A 140 -16.76 9.80 -0.03
C LEU A 140 -18.13 9.17 0.28
N PHE A 141 -18.31 8.77 1.53
CA PHE A 141 -19.60 8.45 2.15
C PHE A 141 -20.03 9.63 3.03
N TYR A 142 -21.31 10.00 3.00
CA TYR A 142 -21.90 11.06 3.82
C TYR A 142 -23.00 10.53 4.73
#